data_AF-A0A1G9M7J1-F1
#
_entry.id   AF-A0A1G9M7J1-F1
#
_cell.length_a   1.000
_cell.length_b   1.000
_cell.length_c   1.000
_cell.angle_alpha   90.00
_cell.angle_beta   90.00
_cell.angle_gamma   90.00
#
_symmetry.space_group_name_H-M   'P 1'
#
loop_
_entity.id
_entity.type
_entity.pdbx_description
1 polymer ?
#
loop_
_entity_poly.entity_id
_entity_poly.type
_entity_poly.pdbx_seq_one_letter_code
_entity_poly.pdbx_strand_id
1 'polypeptide(L)'
;MNPLLFVGVLFVLFLLAGIRVIFEYKRALKFRFGKYVKTLQPGFRWIIPIIETIQVVDIRVITFNIVSQEVMTEDNVPCSIDGVVFFKIDNPEKAVLEVEEYKFAITQLSQAALRDVCGKVELDTILSKREEMGKNIKAIVEQETGEWGIVIIDVKIKDIQLPENMRRMMANQAEAERSRRARIILALAEEQAAGKLLEAGKLIDQSPSAIKLRLYQTLSNIAAEKNSTIIFPFPEEVLWKDPKKK
;
A
#
# COMPACT_ATOMS: atom_id res chain seq x y z
N MET A 1 -13.19 -51.18 47.27
CA MET A 1 -13.38 -49.80 46.77
C MET A 1 -14.86 -49.60 46.52
N ASN A 2 -15.52 -48.73 47.28
CA ASN A 2 -16.99 -48.66 47.27
C ASN A 2 -17.48 -48.30 45.85
N PRO A 3 -18.36 -49.11 45.21
CA PRO A 3 -18.82 -48.85 43.85
C PRO A 3 -19.50 -47.48 43.72
N LEU A 4 -20.14 -47.00 44.78
CA LEU A 4 -20.71 -45.64 44.88
C LEU A 4 -19.66 -44.53 44.78
N LEU A 5 -18.48 -44.71 45.39
CA LEU A 5 -17.38 -43.73 45.28
C LEU A 5 -16.81 -43.71 43.86
N PHE A 6 -16.69 -44.87 43.22
CA PHE A 6 -16.18 -44.97 41.85
C PHE A 6 -17.11 -44.29 40.84
N VAL A 7 -18.43 -44.51 40.96
CA VAL A 7 -19.45 -43.84 40.13
C VAL A 7 -19.46 -42.33 40.38
N GLY A 8 -19.34 -41.89 41.64
CA GLY A 8 -19.26 -40.47 41.98
C GLY A 8 -18.05 -39.76 41.35
N VAL A 9 -16.87 -40.38 41.40
CA VAL A 9 -15.65 -39.84 40.77
C VAL A 9 -15.79 -39.78 39.25
N LEU A 10 -16.36 -40.82 38.63
CA LEU A 10 -16.61 -40.85 37.18
C LEU A 10 -17.58 -39.73 36.75
N PHE A 11 -18.62 -39.48 37.54
CA PHE A 11 -19.59 -38.41 37.27
C PHE A 11 -18.97 -37.01 37.36
N VAL A 12 -18.13 -36.78 38.37
CA VAL A 12 -17.41 -35.50 38.52
C VAL A 12 -16.43 -35.29 37.37
N LEU A 13 -15.69 -36.33 36.95
CA LEU A 13 -14.82 -36.28 35.77
C LEU A 13 -15.60 -35.97 34.49
N PHE A 14 -16.79 -36.55 34.32
CA PHE A 14 -17.67 -36.27 33.19
C PHE A 14 -18.14 -34.81 33.15
N LEU A 15 -18.52 -34.24 34.30
CA LEU A 15 -18.91 -32.82 34.39
C LEU A 15 -17.74 -31.89 34.07
N LEU A 16 -16.55 -32.18 34.59
CA LEU A 16 -15.34 -31.39 34.33
C LEU A 16 -14.90 -31.46 32.86
N ALA A 17 -15.02 -32.63 32.22
CA ALA A 17 -14.67 -32.82 30.81
C ALA A 17 -15.54 -32.00 29.84
N GLY A 18 -16.75 -31.63 30.26
CA GLY A 18 -17.68 -30.81 29.48
C GLY A 18 -17.38 -29.30 29.50
N ILE A 19 -16.45 -28.84 30.35
CA ILE A 19 -16.16 -27.42 30.50
C ILE A 19 -15.31 -26.93 29.31
N ARG A 20 -15.81 -25.93 28.59
CA ARG A 20 -15.10 -25.24 27.50
C ARG A 20 -15.15 -23.74 27.73
N VAL A 21 -14.00 -23.08 27.53
CA VAL A 21 -13.90 -21.62 27.55
C VAL A 21 -13.70 -21.13 26.11
N ILE A 22 -14.60 -20.25 25.66
CA ILE A 22 -14.52 -19.64 24.34
C ILE A 22 -14.07 -18.20 24.50
N PHE A 23 -12.96 -17.83 23.87
CA PHE A 23 -12.46 -16.46 23.85
C PHE A 23 -13.37 -15.52 23.04
N GLU A 24 -13.35 -14.23 23.36
CA GLU A 24 -14.20 -13.22 22.71
C GLU A 24 -14.02 -13.13 21.19
N TYR A 25 -12.80 -13.34 20.72
CA TYR A 25 -12.43 -13.33 19.30
C TYR A 25 -12.73 -14.66 18.58
N LYS A 26 -13.36 -15.62 19.26
CA LYS A 26 -13.77 -16.90 18.69
C LYS A 26 -15.28 -17.07 18.77
N ARG A 27 -15.82 -17.86 17.84
CA ARG A 27 -17.20 -18.37 17.87
C ARG A 27 -17.13 -19.88 17.74
N ALA A 28 -18.01 -20.57 18.45
CA ALA A 28 -17.95 -22.01 18.51
C ALA A 28 -19.27 -22.63 18.07
N LEU A 29 -19.25 -23.43 17.02
CA LEU A 29 -20.41 -24.09 16.45
C LEU A 29 -20.63 -25.40 17.19
N LYS A 30 -21.80 -25.54 17.81
CA LYS A 30 -22.16 -26.73 18.57
C LYS A 30 -22.90 -27.70 17.67
N PHE A 31 -22.35 -28.90 17.54
CA PHE A 31 -22.96 -30.02 16.84
C PHE A 31 -23.38 -31.08 17.84
N ARG A 32 -24.52 -31.72 17.60
CA ARG A 32 -25.03 -32.84 18.38
C ARG A 32 -25.32 -33.99 17.42
N PHE A 33 -24.63 -35.12 17.57
CA PHE A 33 -24.72 -36.24 16.63
C PHE A 33 -24.59 -35.80 15.15
N GLY A 34 -23.72 -34.84 14.87
CA GLY A 34 -23.51 -34.30 13.52
C GLY A 34 -24.52 -33.23 13.05
N LYS A 35 -25.61 -32.97 13.78
CA LYS A 35 -26.54 -31.87 13.46
C LYS A 35 -26.10 -30.57 14.12
N TYR A 36 -26.12 -29.48 13.36
CA TYR A 36 -25.94 -28.14 13.91
C TYR A 36 -27.08 -27.81 14.89
N VAL A 37 -26.73 -27.31 16.07
CA VAL A 37 -27.71 -26.92 17.11
C VAL A 37 -27.72 -25.42 17.31
N LYS A 38 -26.54 -24.83 17.55
CA LYS A 38 -26.40 -23.39 17.81
C LYS A 38 -24.96 -22.92 17.73
N THR A 39 -24.80 -21.64 17.43
CA THR A 39 -23.54 -20.92 17.62
C THR A 39 -23.41 -20.47 19.08
N LEU A 40 -22.34 -20.89 19.75
CA LEU A 40 -21.99 -20.50 21.10
C LEU A 40 -21.25 -19.16 21.08
N GLN A 41 -21.80 -18.20 21.82
CA GLN A 41 -21.15 -16.93 22.12
C GLN A 41 -20.01 -17.12 23.14
N PRO A 42 -19.05 -16.18 23.20
CA PRO A 42 -17.92 -16.20 24.13
C PRO A 42 -18.30 -16.41 25.59
N GLY A 43 -17.32 -16.88 26.36
CA GLY A 43 -17.44 -17.11 27.80
C GLY A 43 -17.44 -18.59 28.18
N PHE A 44 -17.85 -18.84 29.42
CA PHE A 44 -17.93 -20.17 30.00
C PHE A 44 -19.12 -20.93 29.40
N ARG A 45 -18.85 -22.06 28.73
CA ARG A 45 -19.88 -22.92 28.14
C ARG A 45 -19.64 -24.37 28.55
N TRP A 46 -20.72 -25.03 28.94
CA TRP A 46 -20.71 -26.46 29.20
C TRP A 46 -21.30 -27.20 28.01
N ILE A 47 -20.60 -28.24 27.56
CA ILE A 47 -21.05 -29.19 26.55
C ILE A 47 -21.09 -30.59 27.14
N ILE A 48 -21.97 -31.43 26.59
CA ILE A 48 -22.07 -32.82 26.95
C ILE A 48 -20.95 -33.55 26.21
N PRO A 49 -19.88 -34.00 26.90
CA PRO A 49 -18.80 -34.73 26.24
C PRO A 49 -19.37 -36.02 25.62
N ILE A 50 -18.74 -36.52 24.55
CA ILE A 50 -19.15 -37.69 23.74
C ILE A 50 -20.27 -37.41 22.73
N ILE A 51 -21.33 -36.72 23.13
CA ILE A 51 -22.50 -36.47 22.26
C ILE A 51 -22.34 -35.18 21.43
N GLU A 52 -21.71 -34.17 22.04
CA GLU A 52 -21.61 -32.83 21.47
C GLU A 52 -20.18 -32.52 21.06
N THR A 53 -20.01 -32.09 19.81
CA THR A 53 -18.73 -31.63 19.27
C THR A 53 -18.80 -30.13 19.03
N ILE A 54 -17.65 -29.46 19.15
CA ILE A 54 -17.54 -28.02 18.93
C ILE A 54 -16.49 -27.77 17.86
N GLN A 55 -16.83 -26.96 16.86
CA GLN A 55 -15.87 -26.40 15.92
C GLN A 55 -15.69 -24.92 16.20
N VAL A 56 -14.44 -24.49 16.40
CA VAL A 56 -14.14 -23.12 16.79
C VAL A 56 -13.61 -22.36 15.58
N VAL A 57 -14.19 -21.18 15.34
CA VAL A 57 -13.88 -20.30 14.22
C VAL A 57 -13.40 -18.95 14.79
N ASP A 58 -12.33 -18.41 14.22
CA ASP A 58 -11.83 -17.07 14.57
C ASP A 58 -12.58 -16.01 13.76
N ILE A 59 -13.10 -14.99 14.42
CA ILE A 59 -13.84 -13.89 13.78
C ILE A 59 -12.97 -12.67 13.49
N ARG A 60 -11.68 -12.71 13.84
CA ARG A 60 -10.74 -11.64 13.53
C ARG A 60 -10.48 -11.57 12.04
N VAL A 61 -9.86 -10.46 11.64
CA VAL A 61 -9.32 -10.32 10.29
C VAL A 61 -8.22 -11.36 10.11
N ILE A 62 -8.43 -12.25 9.14
CA ILE A 62 -7.47 -13.25 8.71
C ILE A 62 -6.90 -12.77 7.38
N THR A 63 -5.60 -12.98 7.21
CA THR A 63 -4.88 -12.65 5.99
C THR A 63 -4.25 -13.90 5.42
N PHE A 64 -4.33 -14.07 4.12
CA PHE A 64 -3.58 -15.11 3.41
C PHE A 64 -3.03 -14.56 2.10
N ASN A 65 -1.91 -15.14 1.67
CA ASN A 65 -1.25 -14.77 0.43
C ASN A 65 -1.85 -15.57 -0.72
N ILE A 66 -2.16 -14.88 -1.81
CA ILE A 66 -2.49 -15.49 -3.09
C ILE A 66 -1.17 -15.97 -3.71
N VAL A 67 -1.11 -17.25 -4.07
CA VAL A 67 0.05 -17.81 -4.78
C VAL A 67 0.22 -17.10 -6.13
N SER A 68 1.46 -16.72 -6.45
CA SER A 68 1.83 -16.07 -7.72
C SER A 68 1.20 -16.77 -8.93
N GLN A 69 0.56 -15.99 -9.80
CA GLN A 69 -0.09 -16.46 -11.02
C GLN A 69 0.60 -15.85 -12.24
N GLU A 70 0.92 -16.68 -13.23
CA GLU A 70 1.36 -16.21 -14.55
C GLU A 70 0.13 -15.80 -15.38
N VAL A 71 0.13 -14.56 -15.84
CA VAL A 71 -0.98 -13.95 -16.60
C VAL A 71 -0.41 -13.17 -17.77
N MET A 72 -1.11 -13.20 -18.89
CA MET A 72 -0.89 -12.28 -20.01
C MET A 72 -1.85 -11.11 -19.86
N THR A 73 -1.32 -9.90 -19.84
CA THR A 73 -2.12 -8.66 -19.82
C THR A 73 -2.76 -8.39 -21.18
N GLU A 74 -3.64 -7.38 -21.25
CA GLU A 74 -4.33 -6.99 -22.50
C GLU A 74 -3.33 -6.59 -23.61
N ASP A 75 -2.20 -6.00 -23.24
CA ASP A 75 -1.09 -5.63 -24.13
C ASP A 75 -0.12 -6.80 -24.44
N ASN A 76 -0.54 -8.04 -24.18
CA ASN A 76 0.24 -9.28 -24.41
C ASN A 76 1.57 -9.32 -23.66
N VAL A 77 1.66 -8.70 -22.49
CA VAL A 77 2.88 -8.76 -21.66
C VAL A 77 2.75 -9.90 -20.64
N PRO A 78 3.64 -10.90 -20.67
CA PRO A 78 3.68 -11.92 -19.63
C PRO A 78 4.15 -11.30 -18.31
N CYS A 79 3.40 -11.53 -17.24
CA CYS A 79 3.79 -11.15 -15.89
C CYS A 79 3.32 -12.18 -14.86
N SER A 80 4.04 -12.28 -13.76
CA SER A 80 3.62 -13.06 -12.59
C SER A 80 3.14 -12.10 -11.51
N ILE A 81 1.90 -12.27 -11.04
CA ILE A 81 1.28 -11.34 -10.09
C ILE A 81 0.90 -12.13 -8.84
N ASP A 82 1.25 -11.58 -7.67
CA ASP A 82 0.80 -12.08 -6.37
C ASP A 82 0.06 -11.00 -5.57
N GLY A 83 -0.59 -11.42 -4.49
CA GLY A 83 -1.43 -10.54 -3.71
C GLY A 83 -1.76 -11.10 -2.33
N VAL A 84 -2.49 -10.30 -1.56
CA VAL A 84 -2.93 -10.63 -0.20
C VAL A 84 -4.40 -10.26 -0.07
N VAL A 85 -5.18 -11.18 0.48
CA VAL A 85 -6.60 -10.96 0.81
C VAL A 85 -6.76 -10.83 2.31
N PHE A 86 -7.48 -9.79 2.71
CA PHE A 86 -7.90 -9.54 4.08
C PHE A 86 -9.38 -9.85 4.18
N PHE A 87 -9.77 -10.82 4.99
CA PHE A 87 -11.17 -11.18 5.18
C PHE A 87 -11.49 -11.41 6.66
N LYS A 88 -12.76 -11.32 7.01
CA LYS A 88 -13.28 -11.71 8.32
C LYS A 88 -14.52 -12.57 8.15
N ILE A 89 -14.77 -13.44 9.13
CA ILE A 89 -15.96 -14.27 9.15
C ILE A 89 -17.03 -13.53 9.95
N ASP A 90 -18.11 -13.15 9.26
CA ASP A 90 -19.24 -12.45 9.89
C ASP A 90 -20.27 -13.46 10.42
N ASN A 91 -20.61 -14.46 9.60
CA ASN A 91 -21.49 -15.56 10.00
C ASN A 91 -20.71 -16.89 10.05
N PRO A 92 -20.31 -17.37 11.25
CA PRO A 92 -19.55 -18.61 11.40
C PRO A 92 -20.35 -19.86 11.05
N GLU A 93 -21.69 -19.81 11.14
CA GLU A 93 -22.55 -20.94 10.78
C GLU A 93 -22.45 -21.23 9.29
N LYS A 94 -22.68 -20.21 8.46
CA LYS A 94 -22.56 -20.33 7.00
C LYS A 94 -21.15 -20.73 6.58
N ALA A 95 -20.12 -20.13 7.19
CA ALA A 95 -18.74 -20.37 6.81
C ALA A 95 -18.26 -21.82 7.04
N VAL A 96 -18.95 -22.59 7.90
CA VAL A 96 -18.62 -24.00 8.19
C VAL A 96 -19.60 -24.98 7.55
N LEU A 97 -20.87 -24.59 7.37
CA LEU A 97 -21.88 -25.48 6.81
C LEU A 97 -21.93 -25.43 5.26
N GLU A 98 -21.67 -24.26 4.67
CA GLU A 98 -21.80 -24.06 3.22
C GLU A 98 -20.50 -24.39 2.47
N VAL A 99 -19.33 -24.34 3.16
CA VAL A 99 -18.02 -24.59 2.55
C VAL A 99 -17.17 -25.48 3.44
N GLU A 100 -16.62 -26.54 2.86
CA GLU A 100 -15.73 -27.48 3.57
C GLU A 100 -14.45 -26.78 4.07
N GLU A 101 -13.70 -26.15 3.16
CA GLU A 101 -12.52 -25.37 3.49
C GLU A 101 -12.58 -23.97 2.86
N TYR A 102 -13.18 -23.02 3.60
CA TYR A 102 -13.32 -21.64 3.14
C TYR A 102 -11.99 -20.99 2.77
N LYS A 103 -10.88 -21.30 3.46
CA LYS A 103 -9.55 -20.73 3.12
C LYS A 103 -9.11 -21.15 1.73
N PHE A 104 -9.27 -22.42 1.39
CA PHE A 104 -8.91 -22.95 0.10
C PHE A 104 -9.82 -22.39 -1.00
N ALA A 105 -11.14 -22.38 -0.76
CA ALA A 105 -12.12 -21.83 -1.70
C ALA A 105 -11.86 -20.35 -2.02
N ILE A 106 -11.66 -19.50 -1.00
CA ILE A 106 -11.34 -18.07 -1.19
C ILE A 106 -9.99 -17.92 -1.92
N THR A 107 -9.01 -18.78 -1.65
CA THR A 107 -7.72 -18.73 -2.35
C THR A 107 -7.89 -18.97 -3.85
N GLN A 108 -8.64 -20.01 -4.22
CA GLN A 108 -8.91 -20.34 -5.63
C GLN A 108 -9.72 -19.23 -6.32
N LEU A 109 -10.75 -18.73 -5.66
CA LEU A 109 -11.57 -17.64 -6.18
C LEU A 109 -10.74 -16.36 -6.37
N SER A 110 -9.88 -16.04 -5.41
CA SER A 110 -9.00 -14.87 -5.50
C SER A 110 -7.97 -15.03 -6.62
N GLN A 111 -7.44 -16.24 -6.87
CA GLN A 111 -6.57 -16.52 -8.00
C GLN A 111 -7.28 -16.35 -9.34
N ALA A 112 -8.51 -16.88 -9.44
CA ALA A 112 -9.33 -16.75 -10.65
C ALA A 112 -9.68 -15.28 -10.93
N ALA A 113 -10.12 -14.53 -9.91
CA ALA A 113 -10.45 -13.12 -10.03
C ALA A 113 -9.23 -12.26 -10.38
N LEU A 114 -8.07 -12.54 -9.76
CA LEU A 114 -6.82 -11.85 -10.08
C LEU A 114 -6.40 -12.11 -11.53
N ARG A 115 -6.49 -13.36 -12.01
CA ARG A 115 -6.20 -13.70 -13.41
C ARG A 115 -7.14 -13.00 -14.39
N ASP A 116 -8.43 -12.98 -14.09
CA ASP A 116 -9.45 -12.37 -14.96
C ASP A 116 -9.30 -10.85 -15.05
N VAL A 117 -9.13 -10.16 -13.91
CA VAL A 117 -8.96 -8.70 -13.89
C VAL A 117 -7.64 -8.28 -14.55
N CYS A 118 -6.54 -8.96 -14.23
CA CYS A 118 -5.23 -8.62 -14.81
C CYS A 118 -5.14 -8.95 -16.31
N GLY A 119 -5.91 -9.91 -16.81
CA GLY A 119 -5.96 -10.22 -18.25
C GLY A 119 -6.74 -9.20 -19.08
N LYS A 120 -7.63 -8.42 -18.47
CA LYS A 120 -8.49 -7.42 -19.13
C LYS A 120 -7.94 -5.99 -19.09
N VAL A 121 -6.72 -5.83 -18.59
CA VAL A 121 -6.13 -4.52 -18.30
C VAL A 121 -4.68 -4.50 -18.79
N GLU A 122 -4.24 -3.36 -19.30
CA GLU A 122 -2.84 -3.12 -19.69
C GLU A 122 -1.89 -3.12 -18.48
N LEU A 123 -0.65 -3.56 -18.69
CA LEU A 123 0.37 -3.61 -17.64
C LEU A 123 0.58 -2.27 -16.91
N ASP A 124 0.62 -1.15 -17.63
CA ASP A 124 0.83 0.17 -17.02
C ASP A 124 -0.29 0.53 -16.04
N THR A 125 -1.53 0.16 -16.37
CA THR A 125 -2.68 0.40 -15.49
C THR A 125 -2.57 -0.46 -14.23
N ILE A 126 -2.11 -1.71 -14.33
CA ILE A 126 -1.86 -2.57 -13.15
C ILE A 126 -0.74 -1.98 -12.27
N LEU A 127 0.31 -1.42 -12.87
CA LEU A 127 1.41 -0.80 -12.15
C LEU A 127 1.03 0.53 -11.48
N SER A 128 0.29 1.38 -12.19
CA SER A 128 -0.05 2.74 -11.78
C SER A 128 -1.29 2.82 -10.89
N LYS A 129 -2.29 1.94 -11.11
CA LYS A 129 -3.60 1.99 -10.43
C LYS A 129 -3.88 0.75 -9.58
N ARG A 130 -2.90 0.31 -8.79
CA ARG A 130 -3.00 -0.89 -7.94
C ARG A 130 -4.22 -0.89 -7.01
N GLU A 131 -4.58 0.25 -6.44
CA GLU A 131 -5.73 0.37 -5.55
C GLU A 131 -7.07 0.15 -6.26
N GLU A 132 -7.21 0.64 -7.50
CA GLU A 132 -8.40 0.44 -8.32
C GLU A 132 -8.56 -1.04 -8.69
N MET A 133 -7.45 -1.68 -9.09
CA MET A 133 -7.43 -3.12 -9.38
C MET A 133 -7.82 -3.95 -8.15
N GLY A 134 -7.29 -3.60 -6.97
CA GLY A 134 -7.65 -4.25 -5.71
C GLY A 134 -9.14 -4.18 -5.40
N LYS A 135 -9.78 -3.01 -5.64
CA LYS A 135 -11.23 -2.85 -5.47
C LYS A 135 -12.04 -3.69 -6.45
N ASN A 136 -11.60 -3.78 -7.70
CA ASN A 136 -12.28 -4.59 -8.72
C ASN A 136 -12.21 -6.09 -8.37
N ILE A 137 -11.02 -6.58 -7.98
CA ILE A 137 -10.84 -7.97 -7.54
C ILE A 137 -11.69 -8.24 -6.29
N LYS A 138 -11.68 -7.32 -5.31
CA LYS A 138 -12.52 -7.41 -4.12
C LYS A 138 -14.00 -7.60 -4.48
N ALA A 139 -14.54 -6.78 -5.40
CA ALA A 139 -15.96 -6.85 -5.76
C ALA A 139 -16.36 -8.22 -6.34
N ILE A 140 -15.49 -8.80 -7.18
CA ILE A 140 -15.71 -10.13 -7.77
C ILE A 140 -15.69 -11.21 -6.67
N VAL A 141 -14.68 -11.18 -5.79
CA VAL A 141 -14.55 -12.18 -4.71
C VAL A 141 -15.70 -12.04 -3.70
N GLU A 142 -16.07 -10.81 -3.33
CA GLU A 142 -17.11 -10.53 -2.34
C GLU A 142 -18.50 -11.03 -2.78
N GLN A 143 -18.79 -11.00 -4.09
CA GLN A 143 -20.05 -11.50 -4.65
C GLN A 143 -20.28 -12.99 -4.32
N GLU A 144 -19.26 -13.83 -4.46
CA GLU A 144 -19.39 -15.27 -4.15
C GLU A 144 -19.22 -15.55 -2.65
N THR A 145 -18.27 -14.89 -1.97
CA THR A 145 -18.01 -15.16 -0.55
C THR A 145 -19.14 -14.69 0.37
N GLY A 146 -20.00 -13.79 -0.10
CA GLY A 146 -21.17 -13.32 0.61
C GLY A 146 -22.17 -14.44 0.94
N GLU A 147 -22.29 -15.46 0.07
CA GLU A 147 -23.15 -16.62 0.32
C GLU A 147 -22.65 -17.45 1.51
N TRP A 148 -21.32 -17.51 1.69
CA TRP A 148 -20.64 -18.25 2.75
C TRP A 148 -20.57 -17.48 4.08
N GLY A 149 -21.09 -16.25 4.15
CA GLY A 149 -21.04 -15.43 5.36
C GLY A 149 -19.66 -14.86 5.67
N ILE A 150 -18.82 -14.70 4.64
CA ILE A 150 -17.46 -14.20 4.73
C ILE A 150 -17.39 -12.83 4.07
N VAL A 151 -16.82 -11.86 4.79
CA VAL A 151 -16.70 -10.48 4.31
C VAL A 151 -15.25 -10.21 3.94
N ILE A 152 -15.03 -9.82 2.69
CA ILE A 152 -13.73 -9.36 2.21
C ILE A 152 -13.54 -7.91 2.63
N ILE A 153 -12.50 -7.65 3.41
CA ILE A 153 -12.16 -6.30 3.87
C ILE A 153 -11.43 -5.57 2.76
N ASP A 154 -10.35 -6.20 2.25
CA ASP A 154 -9.49 -5.59 1.25
C ASP A 154 -8.72 -6.67 0.46
N VAL A 155 -8.35 -6.34 -0.78
CA VAL A 155 -7.49 -7.17 -1.62
C VAL A 155 -6.37 -6.28 -2.15
N LYS A 156 -5.13 -6.66 -1.87
CA LYS A 156 -3.95 -5.89 -2.27
C LYS A 156 -3.08 -6.70 -3.21
N ILE A 157 -2.69 -6.09 -4.32
CA ILE A 157 -1.62 -6.59 -5.18
C ILE A 157 -0.30 -6.32 -4.46
N LYS A 158 0.51 -7.37 -4.30
CA LYS A 158 1.77 -7.29 -3.55
C LYS A 158 2.92 -7.00 -4.51
N ASP A 159 3.27 -7.96 -5.36
CA ASP A 159 4.36 -7.88 -6.32
C ASP A 159 3.90 -8.26 -7.75
N ILE A 160 4.52 -7.61 -8.74
CA ILE A 160 4.33 -7.87 -10.17
C ILE A 160 5.71 -8.15 -10.74
N GLN A 161 5.96 -9.39 -11.14
CA GLN A 161 7.22 -9.84 -11.68
C GLN A 161 7.14 -9.91 -13.20
N LEU A 162 8.02 -9.16 -13.86
CA LEU A 162 8.16 -9.14 -15.31
C LEU A 162 9.37 -9.98 -15.72
N PRO A 163 9.35 -10.61 -16.91
CA PRO A 163 10.53 -11.22 -17.50
C PRO A 163 11.69 -10.23 -17.54
N GLU A 164 12.90 -10.75 -17.34
CA GLU A 164 14.09 -9.91 -17.20
C GLU A 164 14.32 -8.99 -18.41
N ASN A 165 14.11 -9.52 -19.62
CA ASN A 165 14.26 -8.74 -20.85
C ASN A 165 13.30 -7.55 -20.90
N MET A 166 12.01 -7.75 -20.60
CA MET A 166 11.01 -6.67 -20.60
C MET A 166 11.31 -5.63 -19.51
N ARG A 167 11.67 -6.08 -18.31
CA ARG A 167 12.02 -5.19 -17.20
C ARG A 167 13.18 -4.27 -17.55
N ARG A 168 14.22 -4.80 -18.20
CA ARG A 168 15.38 -4.01 -18.68
C ARG A 168 14.97 -3.01 -19.74
N MET A 169 14.14 -3.40 -20.72
CA MET A 169 13.68 -2.49 -21.78
C MET A 169 12.81 -1.37 -21.22
N MET A 170 11.87 -1.67 -20.31
CA MET A 170 11.04 -0.67 -19.64
C MET A 170 11.87 0.26 -18.77
N ALA A 171 12.89 -0.24 -18.07
CA ALA A 171 13.80 0.59 -17.28
C ALA A 171 14.56 1.59 -18.17
N ASN A 172 15.11 1.13 -19.29
CA ASN A 172 15.81 1.99 -20.25
C ASN A 172 14.86 3.05 -20.86
N GLN A 173 13.63 2.65 -21.23
CA GLN A 173 12.63 3.58 -21.75
C GLN A 173 12.22 4.63 -20.71
N ALA A 174 11.98 4.20 -19.46
CA ALA A 174 11.62 5.09 -18.36
C ALA A 174 12.77 6.06 -18.02
N GLU A 175 14.02 5.62 -18.09
CA GLU A 175 15.19 6.47 -17.90
C GLU A 175 15.34 7.50 -19.02
N ALA A 176 15.18 7.08 -20.28
CA ALA A 176 15.21 7.97 -21.43
C ALA A 176 14.10 9.05 -21.35
N GLU A 177 12.87 8.66 -21.01
CA GLU A 177 11.76 9.58 -20.85
C GLU A 177 11.95 10.52 -19.65
N ARG A 178 12.45 10.01 -18.51
CA ARG A 178 12.81 10.86 -17.36
C ARG A 178 13.91 11.86 -17.71
N SER A 179 14.93 11.45 -18.44
CA SER A 179 16.03 12.31 -18.89
C SER A 179 15.53 13.39 -19.87
N ARG A 180 14.66 13.00 -20.82
CA ARG A 180 13.99 13.94 -21.72
C ARG A 180 13.16 14.97 -20.95
N ARG A 181 12.31 14.52 -20.01
CA ARG A 181 11.48 15.41 -19.18
C ARG A 181 12.34 16.35 -18.34
N ALA A 182 13.40 15.85 -17.71
CA ALA A 182 14.32 16.66 -16.93
C ALA A 182 14.97 17.76 -17.78
N ARG A 183 15.39 17.46 -19.02
CA ARG A 183 15.97 18.45 -19.94
C ARG A 183 14.97 19.54 -20.33
N ILE A 184 13.71 19.18 -20.59
CA ILE A 184 12.66 20.14 -20.91
C ILE A 184 12.38 21.06 -19.71
N ILE A 185 12.28 20.49 -18.50
CA ILE A 185 12.07 21.25 -17.26
C ILE A 185 13.24 22.21 -17.03
N LEU A 186 14.48 21.77 -17.25
CA LEU A 186 15.67 22.61 -17.09
C LEU A 186 15.69 23.76 -18.11
N ALA A 187 15.40 23.49 -19.38
CA ALA A 187 15.33 24.52 -20.41
C ALA A 187 14.24 25.57 -20.11
N LEU A 188 13.07 25.14 -19.65
CA LEU A 188 11.99 26.04 -19.22
C LEU A 188 12.38 26.86 -17.99
N ALA A 189 13.09 26.24 -17.04
CA ALA A 189 13.60 26.94 -15.86
C ALA A 189 14.65 28.00 -16.23
N GLU A 190 15.55 27.69 -17.17
CA GLU A 190 16.54 28.64 -17.69
C GLU A 190 15.88 29.81 -18.43
N GLU A 191 14.88 29.55 -19.27
CA GLU A 191 14.10 30.59 -19.95
C GLU A 191 13.41 31.53 -18.95
N GLN A 192 12.73 30.96 -17.95
CA GLN A 192 12.05 31.72 -16.91
C GLN A 192 13.04 32.55 -16.07
N ALA A 193 14.18 31.96 -15.71
CA ALA A 193 15.23 32.65 -14.96
C ALA A 193 15.83 33.81 -15.77
N ALA A 194 16.16 33.59 -17.04
CA ALA A 194 16.69 34.63 -17.93
C ALA A 194 15.68 35.77 -18.11
N GLY A 195 14.39 35.45 -18.28
CA GLY A 195 13.32 36.45 -18.35
C GLY A 195 13.25 37.32 -17.09
N LYS A 196 13.27 36.70 -15.91
CA LYS A 196 13.25 37.44 -14.62
C LYS A 196 14.51 38.27 -14.40
N LEU A 197 15.68 37.78 -14.79
CA LEU A 197 16.92 38.53 -14.71
C LEU A 197 16.92 39.73 -15.66
N LEU A 198 16.36 39.59 -16.86
CA LEU A 198 16.19 40.70 -17.81
C LEU A 198 15.22 41.76 -17.29
N GLU A 199 14.07 41.35 -16.72
CA GLU A 199 13.13 42.26 -16.06
C GLU A 199 13.81 43.04 -14.92
N ALA A 200 14.56 42.34 -14.06
CA ALA A 200 15.31 42.96 -12.97
C ALA A 200 16.40 43.91 -13.48
N GLY A 201 17.10 43.54 -14.56
CA GLY A 201 18.11 44.38 -15.22
C GLY A 201 17.51 45.69 -15.73
N LYS A 202 16.42 45.61 -16.50
CA LYS A 202 15.68 46.78 -17.00
C LYS A 202 15.20 47.70 -15.87
N LEU A 203 14.77 47.14 -14.75
CA LEU A 203 14.31 47.91 -13.59
C LEU A 203 15.47 48.62 -12.87
N ILE A 204 16.65 47.99 -12.85
CA ILE A 204 17.87 48.59 -12.29
C ILE A 204 18.40 49.71 -13.18
N ASP A 205 18.32 49.57 -14.51
CA ASP A 205 18.76 50.58 -15.46
C ASP A 205 17.95 51.89 -15.37
N GLN A 206 16.71 51.84 -14.84
CA GLN A 206 15.89 53.04 -14.61
C GLN A 206 16.50 54.00 -13.58
N SER A 207 17.40 53.55 -12.70
CA SER A 207 18.03 54.39 -11.68
C SER A 207 19.53 54.07 -11.52
N PRO A 208 20.44 55.00 -11.82
CA PRO A 208 21.88 54.82 -11.63
C PRO A 208 22.28 54.46 -10.18
N SER A 209 21.44 54.80 -9.20
CA SER A 209 21.65 54.47 -7.78
C SER A 209 21.41 52.98 -7.49
N ALA A 210 20.55 52.31 -8.23
CA ALA A 210 20.23 50.89 -8.02
C ALA A 210 21.42 49.97 -8.35
N ILE A 211 22.17 50.28 -9.42
CA ILE A 211 23.41 49.55 -9.77
C ILE A 211 24.45 49.69 -8.64
N LYS A 212 24.62 50.89 -8.10
CA LYS A 212 25.55 51.14 -6.98
C LYS A 212 25.17 50.36 -5.72
N LEU A 213 23.89 50.34 -5.37
CA LEU A 213 23.40 49.54 -4.23
C LEU A 213 23.65 48.04 -4.43
N ARG A 214 23.40 47.53 -5.64
CA ARG A 214 23.70 46.13 -5.97
C ARG A 214 25.20 45.84 -5.88
N LEU A 215 26.06 46.73 -6.37
CA LEU A 215 27.52 46.61 -6.21
C LEU A 215 27.92 46.52 -4.73
N TYR A 216 27.39 47.39 -3.88
CA TYR A 216 27.67 47.34 -2.43
C TYR A 216 27.17 46.05 -1.78
N GLN A 217 25.99 45.53 -2.17
CA GLN A 217 25.49 44.24 -1.69
C GLN A 217 26.40 43.08 -2.13
N THR A 218 26.83 43.06 -3.39
CA THR A 218 27.77 42.05 -3.89
C THR A 218 29.09 42.08 -3.11
N LEU A 219 29.61 43.29 -2.84
CA LEU A 219 30.82 43.46 -2.02
C LEU A 219 30.61 42.97 -0.58
N SER A 220 29.45 43.23 0.02
CA SER A 220 29.12 42.73 1.36
C SER A 220 29.05 41.21 1.41
N ASN A 221 28.49 40.57 0.37
CA ASN A 221 28.41 39.11 0.29
C ASN A 221 29.80 38.50 0.11
N ILE A 222 30.63 39.07 -0.77
CA ILE A 222 32.02 38.63 -0.96
C ILE A 222 32.85 38.84 0.31
N ALA A 223 32.66 39.94 1.04
CA ALA A 223 33.33 40.19 2.31
C ALA A 223 32.88 39.24 3.43
N ALA A 224 31.66 38.69 3.36
CA ALA A 224 31.16 37.69 4.30
C ALA A 224 31.78 36.31 4.06
N GLU A 225 32.06 35.94 2.80
CA GLU A 225 32.89 34.80 2.45
C GLU A 225 34.37 35.14 2.72
N LYS A 226 34.87 34.84 3.92
CA LYS A 226 36.20 35.21 4.46
C LYS A 226 37.42 34.65 3.67
N ASN A 227 37.52 34.81 2.35
CA ASN A 227 38.53 34.12 1.55
C ASN A 227 39.02 34.82 0.25
N SER A 228 38.87 36.14 0.07
CA SER A 228 39.49 36.80 -1.11
C SER A 228 40.01 38.23 -0.85
N THR A 229 41.19 38.52 -1.42
CA THR A 229 41.75 39.87 -1.54
C THR A 229 40.93 40.65 -2.56
N ILE A 230 40.18 41.65 -2.10
CA ILE A 230 39.31 42.47 -2.96
C ILE A 230 40.19 43.48 -3.72
N ILE A 231 40.41 43.25 -5.02
CA ILE A 231 41.04 44.23 -5.93
C ILE A 231 39.91 45.09 -6.51
N PHE A 232 39.91 46.39 -6.17
CA PHE A 232 38.87 47.34 -6.55
C PHE A 232 39.27 48.12 -7.80
N PRO A 233 38.70 47.87 -8.99
CA PRO A 233 38.83 48.77 -10.12
C PRO A 233 37.91 49.97 -9.88
N PHE A 234 38.49 51.09 -9.44
CA PHE A 234 37.75 52.34 -9.26
C PHE A 234 37.48 52.94 -10.66
N PRO A 235 36.21 53.20 -11.06
CA PRO A 235 35.93 53.88 -12.31
C PRO A 235 36.52 55.29 -12.27
N GLU A 236 37.34 55.63 -13.26
CA GLU A 236 38.05 56.91 -13.36
C GLU A 236 37.09 58.12 -13.41
N GLU A 237 35.82 57.89 -13.76
CA GLU A 237 34.75 58.88 -13.85
C GLU A 237 34.38 59.55 -12.51
N VAL A 238 34.74 58.94 -11.37
CA VAL A 238 34.51 59.50 -10.02
C VAL A 238 35.73 60.31 -9.53
N LEU A 239 36.88 60.21 -10.22
CA LEU A 239 38.00 61.10 -9.94
C LEU A 239 37.63 62.49 -10.46
N TRP A 240 37.44 63.40 -9.50
CA TRP A 240 37.22 64.82 -9.74
C TRP A 240 38.22 65.36 -10.77
N LYS A 241 37.74 65.70 -11.98
CA LYS A 241 38.48 66.58 -12.87
C LYS A 241 38.41 67.97 -12.28
N ASP A 242 39.54 68.44 -11.78
CA ASP A 242 39.67 69.78 -11.23
C ASP A 242 39.31 70.84 -12.28
N PRO A 243 38.31 71.71 -12.06
CA PRO A 243 37.98 72.77 -12.99
C PRO A 243 38.92 73.96 -12.74
N LYS A 244 40.20 73.83 -13.11
CA LYS A 244 41.15 74.96 -13.22
C LYS A 244 42.16 74.62 -14.31
N LYS A 245 42.54 75.49 -15.23
CA LYS A 245 42.18 76.87 -15.61
C LYS A 245 42.93 77.06 -16.95
N LYS A 246 42.25 77.61 -17.96
CA LYS A 246 42.78 78.21 -19.21
C LYS A 246 43.79 77.41 -20.04
#